data_AF-A0AAC9IKM2-F1
#
_entry.id   AF-A0AAC9IKM2-F1
#
_cell.length_a   1.000
_cell.length_b   1.000
_cell.length_c   1.000
_cell.angle_alpha   90.00
_cell.angle_beta   90.00
_cell.angle_gamma   90.00
#
_symmetry.space_group_name_H-M   'P 1'
#
loop_
_entity.id
_entity.type
_entity.pdbx_description
1 polymer ?
#
loop_
_entity_poly.entity_id
_entity_poly.type
_entity_poly.pdbx_seq_one_letter_code
_entity_poly.pdbx_strand_id
1 'polypeptide(L)'
;MLSKATRLMFDYLFNEGETPKYPMLLALLAMTIFGVGMYFQSSENMYTLNDKELEENLKREFNASVIYKGIEKNNRNMEYYQLDNNMKFYTYHPIFNLIDVGDNLITKKDSSTLEIRKQDTIIYIDYKTDIWARLPRGSNFYK
;
A
#
# COMPACT_ATOMS: atom_id res chain seq x y z
N MET A 1 7.69 31.29 23.90
CA MET A 1 7.63 31.80 25.27
C MET A 1 7.59 30.61 26.21
N LEU A 2 8.63 30.37 27.01
CA LEU A 2 8.64 29.25 27.98
C LEU A 2 7.61 29.51 29.09
N SER A 3 6.94 28.46 29.56
CA SER A 3 5.95 28.56 30.64
C SER A 3 6.63 29.01 31.94
N LYS A 4 5.84 29.61 32.84
CA LYS A 4 6.35 30.11 34.14
C LYS A 4 7.08 29.02 34.95
N ALA A 5 6.64 27.75 34.82
CA ALA A 5 7.26 26.59 35.45
C ALA A 5 8.60 26.21 34.81
N THR A 6 8.72 26.33 33.48
CA THR A 6 10.01 26.09 32.80
C THR A 6 11.02 27.18 33.16
N ARG A 7 10.57 28.42 33.30
CA ARG A 7 11.44 29.54 33.71
C ARG A 7 11.97 29.37 35.15
N LEU A 8 11.12 28.94 36.09
CA LEU A 8 11.52 28.63 37.47
C LEU A 8 12.49 27.45 37.55
N MET A 9 12.32 26.41 36.71
CA MET A 9 13.33 25.37 36.60
C MET A 9 14.64 25.96 36.10
N PHE A 10 14.66 26.69 34.99
CA PHE A 10 15.89 27.31 34.47
C PHE A 10 16.60 28.20 35.50
N ASP A 11 15.87 29.05 36.22
CA ASP A 11 16.46 29.91 37.25
C ASP A 11 17.03 29.09 38.43
N TYR A 12 16.42 27.94 38.78
CA TYR A 12 16.98 27.00 39.76
C TYR A 12 18.20 26.22 39.22
N LEU A 13 18.24 25.94 37.92
CA LEU A 13 19.33 25.22 37.25
C LEU A 13 20.59 26.10 37.07
N PHE A 14 20.43 27.44 37.02
CA PHE A 14 21.49 28.37 36.62
C PHE A 14 21.76 29.52 37.62
N ASN A 15 21.16 29.51 38.83
CA ASN A 15 21.47 30.52 39.84
C ASN A 15 22.88 30.30 40.45
N GLU A 16 23.59 31.42 40.52
CA GLU A 16 25.01 31.65 40.76
C GLU A 16 25.67 30.83 41.89
N GLY A 17 26.78 30.14 41.57
CA GLY A 17 27.86 29.87 42.53
C GLY A 17 28.44 28.46 42.57
N GLU A 18 27.70 27.41 42.21
CA GLU A 18 28.19 26.03 42.25
C GLU A 18 28.22 25.42 40.84
N THR A 19 29.37 24.85 40.45
CA THR A 19 29.51 24.06 39.22
C THR A 19 28.36 23.05 39.11
N PRO A 20 27.73 22.89 37.93
CA PRO A 20 26.60 21.98 37.77
C PRO A 20 26.96 20.59 38.32
N LYS A 21 26.25 20.15 39.35
CA LYS A 21 26.56 18.88 40.03
C LYS A 21 26.42 17.76 39.00
N TYR A 22 27.48 16.96 38.82
CA TYR A 22 27.56 15.81 37.91
C TYR A 22 26.25 15.02 37.65
N PRO A 23 25.40 14.68 38.65
CA PRO A 23 24.13 14.00 38.40
C PRO A 23 23.16 14.74 37.47
N MET A 24 23.20 16.07 37.45
CA MET A 24 22.30 16.94 36.70
C MET A 24 22.66 17.00 35.21
N LEU A 25 23.97 17.08 34.91
CA LEU A 25 24.49 16.94 33.55
C LEU A 25 24.19 15.55 32.98
N LEU A 26 24.30 14.52 33.82
CA LEU A 26 23.99 13.14 33.43
C LEU A 26 22.50 12.97 33.09
N ALA A 27 21.61 13.59 33.87
CA ALA A 27 20.16 13.56 33.61
C ALA A 27 19.79 14.26 32.29
N LEU A 28 20.44 15.40 32.00
CA LEU A 28 20.23 16.13 30.74
C LEU A 28 20.74 15.33 29.53
N LEU A 29 21.87 14.64 29.67
CA LEU A 29 22.42 13.75 28.66
C LEU A 29 21.50 12.55 28.40
N ALA A 30 20.99 11.92 29.46
CA ALA A 30 20.06 10.80 29.33
C ALA A 30 18.75 11.20 28.63
N MET A 31 18.18 12.36 28.97
CA MET A 31 16.97 12.86 28.31
C MET A 31 17.21 13.20 26.83
N THR A 32 18.37 13.78 26.49
CA THR A 32 18.70 14.10 25.10
C THR A 32 18.93 12.84 24.27
N ILE A 33 19.64 11.83 24.79
CA ILE A 33 19.83 10.53 24.11
C ILE A 33 18.48 9.83 23.91
N PHE A 34 17.62 9.81 24.93
CA PHE A 34 16.30 9.17 24.83
C PHE A 34 15.37 9.89 23.84
N GLY A 35 15.31 11.22 23.89
CA GLY A 35 14.48 12.01 22.97
C GLY A 35 14.91 11.88 21.51
N VAL A 36 16.22 11.85 21.25
CA VAL A 36 16.77 11.66 19.90
C VAL A 36 16.54 10.22 19.41
N GLY A 37 16.74 9.21 20.26
CA GLY A 37 16.48 7.81 19.92
C GLY A 37 15.02 7.53 19.55
N MET A 38 14.07 8.10 20.30
CA MET A 38 12.64 7.98 20.01
C MET A 38 12.23 8.67 18.71
N TYR A 39 12.86 9.80 18.37
CA TYR A 39 12.62 10.52 17.12
C TYR A 39 13.05 9.70 15.90
N PHE A 40 14.26 9.10 15.94
CA PHE A 40 14.74 8.24 14.87
C PHE A 40 13.89 6.97 14.71
N GLN A 41 13.54 6.31 15.81
CA GLN A 41 12.73 5.08 15.78
C GLN A 41 11.28 5.32 15.32
N SER A 42 10.69 6.48 15.65
CA SER A 42 9.37 6.87 15.13
C SER A 42 9.40 7.21 13.64
N SER A 43 10.50 7.76 13.14
CA SER A 43 10.64 8.10 11.72
C SER A 43 10.79 6.84 10.85
N GLU A 44 11.64 5.89 11.26
CA GLU A 44 11.86 4.64 10.52
C GLU A 44 10.59 3.77 10.42
N ASN A 45 9.78 3.73 11.49
CA ASN A 45 8.51 3.01 11.49
C ASN A 45 7.48 3.61 10.52
N MET A 46 7.45 4.94 10.34
CA MET A 46 6.52 5.57 9.39
C MET A 46 6.91 5.29 7.94
N TYR A 47 8.21 5.33 7.59
CA TYR A 47 8.65 5.05 6.22
C TYR A 47 8.49 3.57 5.86
N THR A 48 8.86 2.65 6.76
CA THR A 48 8.73 1.21 6.51
C THR A 48 7.28 0.72 6.47
N LEU A 49 6.35 1.35 7.20
CA LEU A 49 4.91 1.04 7.08
C LEU A 49 4.34 1.51 5.74
N ASN A 50 4.71 2.71 5.30
CA ASN A 50 4.23 3.29 4.06
C ASN A 50 4.75 2.53 2.83
N ASP A 51 6.01 2.07 2.87
CA ASP A 51 6.58 1.26 1.79
C ASP A 51 5.93 -0.12 1.70
N LYS A 52 5.60 -0.76 2.82
CA LYS A 52 4.87 -2.04 2.82
C LYS A 52 3.44 -1.88 2.31
N GLU A 53 2.76 -0.82 2.72
CA GLU A 53 1.41 -0.53 2.25
C GLU A 53 1.41 -0.17 0.75
N LEU A 54 2.41 0.59 0.29
CA LEU A 54 2.62 0.89 -1.12
C LEU A 54 2.95 -0.38 -1.93
N GLU A 55 3.80 -1.26 -1.42
CA GLU A 55 4.15 -2.53 -2.06
C GLU A 55 2.94 -3.47 -2.11
N GLU A 56 2.15 -3.55 -1.05
CA GLU A 56 0.87 -4.28 -1.04
C GLU A 56 -0.17 -3.67 -1.99
N ASN A 57 -0.21 -2.34 -2.11
CA ASN A 57 -1.11 -1.66 -3.03
C ASN A 57 -0.69 -1.87 -4.49
N LEU A 58 0.61 -1.78 -4.80
CA LEU A 58 1.17 -2.10 -6.12
C LEU A 58 0.95 -3.57 -6.49
N LYS A 59 0.98 -4.50 -5.53
CA LYS A 59 0.61 -5.91 -5.75
C LYS A 59 -0.87 -6.11 -6.09
N ARG A 60 -1.75 -5.19 -5.66
CA ARG A 60 -3.20 -5.23 -5.94
C ARG A 60 -3.59 -4.45 -7.19
N GLU A 61 -2.71 -3.58 -7.69
CA GLU A 61 -2.86 -3.01 -9.02
C GLU A 61 -2.48 -4.06 -10.06
N PHE A 62 -3.30 -4.16 -11.10
CA PHE A 62 -3.13 -5.17 -12.13
C PHE A 62 -2.81 -4.49 -13.45
N ASN A 63 -1.75 -4.96 -14.09
CA ASN A 63 -1.36 -4.63 -15.44
C ASN A 63 -0.73 -5.89 -16.05
N ALA A 64 -1.50 -6.60 -16.87
CA ALA A 64 -1.04 -7.84 -17.48
C ALA A 64 -1.64 -8.03 -18.87
N SER A 65 -0.91 -8.77 -19.69
CA SER A 65 -1.33 -9.16 -21.03
C SER A 65 -2.16 -10.43 -20.98
N VAL A 66 -3.22 -10.50 -21.79
CA VAL A 66 -4.02 -11.72 -21.95
C VAL A 66 -3.25 -12.70 -22.83
N ILE A 67 -2.93 -13.88 -22.30
CA ILE A 67 -2.22 -14.94 -23.03
C ILE A 67 -3.16 -16.06 -23.51
N TYR A 68 -4.34 -16.20 -22.89
CA TYR A 68 -5.31 -17.21 -23.28
C TYR A 68 -6.73 -16.86 -22.84
N LYS A 69 -7.71 -17.31 -23.63
CA LYS A 69 -9.16 -17.18 -23.38
C LYS A 69 -9.76 -18.57 -23.19
N GLY A 70 -10.47 -18.81 -22.10
CA GLY A 70 -11.04 -20.11 -21.78
C GLY A 70 -12.39 -20.06 -21.08
N ILE A 71 -13.04 -21.22 -21.05
CA ILE A 71 -14.26 -21.48 -20.30
C ILE A 71 -13.96 -22.55 -19.25
N GLU A 72 -14.41 -22.35 -18.02
CA GLU A 72 -14.14 -23.28 -16.92
C GLU A 72 -14.81 -24.65 -17.19
N LYS A 73 -14.03 -25.74 -17.09
CA LYS A 73 -14.51 -27.10 -17.39
C LYS A 73 -15.69 -27.51 -16.51
N ASN A 74 -15.70 -27.06 -15.26
CA ASN A 74 -16.72 -27.41 -14.25
C ASN A 74 -17.88 -26.42 -14.20
N ASN A 75 -17.79 -25.28 -14.89
CA ASN A 75 -18.85 -24.29 -15.00
C ASN A 75 -18.79 -23.62 -16.37
N ARG A 76 -19.56 -24.15 -17.32
CA ARG A 76 -19.56 -23.67 -18.72
C ARG A 76 -20.05 -22.23 -18.89
N ASN A 77 -20.61 -21.63 -17.85
CA ASN A 77 -21.06 -20.24 -17.84
C ASN A 77 -20.01 -19.28 -17.28
N MET A 78 -18.81 -19.78 -16.95
CA MET A 78 -17.75 -19.00 -16.32
C MET A 78 -16.56 -18.91 -17.29
N GLU A 79 -16.45 -17.74 -17.90
CA GLU A 79 -15.38 -17.39 -18.81
C GLU A 79 -14.22 -16.75 -18.06
N TYR A 80 -13.00 -17.02 -18.52
CA TYR A 80 -11.80 -16.45 -17.92
C TYR A 80 -10.74 -16.10 -18.96
N TYR A 81 -9.92 -15.13 -18.60
CA TYR A 81 -8.65 -14.82 -19.23
C TYR A 81 -7.53 -15.38 -18.37
N GLN A 82 -6.57 -16.05 -18.99
CA GLN A 82 -5.29 -16.31 -18.37
C GLN A 82 -4.32 -15.21 -18.77
N LEU A 83 -3.58 -14.73 -17.78
CA LEU A 83 -2.72 -13.55 -17.85
C LEU A 83 -1.26 -13.98 -17.81
N ASP A 84 -0.36 -13.14 -18.34
CA ASP A 84 1.09 -13.41 -18.38
C ASP A 84 1.72 -13.65 -17.00
N ASN A 85 1.13 -13.07 -15.95
CA ASN A 85 1.50 -13.27 -14.55
C ASN A 85 0.87 -14.52 -13.89
N ASN A 86 0.36 -15.47 -14.70
CA ASN A 86 -0.33 -16.69 -14.28
C ASN A 86 -1.65 -16.48 -13.52
N MET A 87 -2.18 -15.26 -13.45
CA MET A 87 -3.49 -15.02 -12.86
C MET A 87 -4.62 -15.40 -13.81
N LYS A 88 -5.79 -15.73 -13.23
CA LYS A 88 -7.04 -15.92 -13.97
C LYS A 88 -7.99 -14.78 -13.65
N PHE A 89 -8.42 -14.06 -14.68
CA PHE A 89 -9.42 -13.01 -14.57
C PHE A 89 -10.76 -13.53 -15.08
N TYR A 90 -11.77 -13.55 -14.21
CA TYR A 90 -13.10 -14.05 -14.55
C TYR A 90 -14.00 -12.93 -15.04
N THR A 91 -14.76 -13.19 -16.09
CA THR A 91 -15.62 -12.19 -16.71
C THR A 91 -16.97 -12.76 -17.15
N TYR A 92 -17.85 -11.89 -17.64
CA TYR A 92 -19.14 -12.26 -18.22
C TYR A 92 -19.12 -12.11 -19.75
N HIS A 93 -20.03 -12.84 -20.41
CA HIS A 93 -20.12 -12.99 -21.86
C HIS A 93 -19.97 -11.70 -22.71
N PRO A 94 -20.61 -10.56 -22.36
CA PRO A 94 -20.47 -9.35 -23.17
C PRO A 94 -19.03 -8.82 -23.18
N ILE A 95 -18.32 -8.96 -22.06
CA ILE A 95 -16.95 -8.49 -21.88
C ILE A 95 -15.97 -9.51 -22.44
N PHE A 96 -16.30 -10.81 -22.39
CA PHE A 96 -15.51 -11.90 -22.96
C PHE A 96 -15.19 -11.72 -24.45
N ASN A 97 -16.13 -11.16 -25.19
CA ASN A 97 -15.98 -10.92 -26.63
C ASN A 97 -15.25 -9.61 -26.97
N LEU A 98 -15.02 -8.72 -26.00
CA LEU A 98 -14.36 -7.43 -26.22
C LEU A 98 -12.84 -7.50 -26.09
N ILE A 99 -12.32 -8.47 -25.35
CA ILE A 99 -10.90 -8.61 -25.04
C ILE A 99 -10.33 -9.77 -25.83
N ASP A 100 -9.21 -9.54 -26.52
CA ASP A 100 -8.51 -10.53 -27.32
C ASP A 100 -7.19 -10.95 -26.67
N VAL A 101 -6.65 -12.08 -27.12
CA VAL A 101 -5.30 -12.50 -26.70
C VAL A 101 -4.29 -11.48 -27.24
N GLY A 102 -3.41 -10.99 -26.37
CA GLY A 102 -2.46 -9.91 -26.65
C GLY A 102 -2.90 -8.54 -26.12
N ASP A 103 -4.16 -8.38 -25.71
CA ASP A 103 -4.62 -7.14 -25.09
C ASP A 103 -4.08 -7.01 -23.66
N ASN A 104 -3.77 -5.77 -23.25
CA ASN A 104 -3.38 -5.48 -21.88
C ASN A 104 -4.60 -5.05 -21.07
N LEU A 105 -4.76 -5.68 -19.92
CA LEU A 105 -5.79 -5.36 -18.97
C LEU A 105 -5.16 -4.63 -17.78
N ILE A 106 -5.71 -3.46 -17.47
CA ILE A 106 -5.21 -2.57 -16.43
C ILE A 106 -6.35 -2.22 -15.48
N THR A 107 -6.16 -2.43 -14.19
CA THR A 107 -7.08 -1.93 -13.15
C THR A 107 -6.34 -1.56 -11.88
N LYS A 108 -6.93 -0.65 -11.11
CA LYS A 108 -6.41 -0.21 -9.82
C LYS A 108 -7.16 -0.88 -8.68
N LYS A 109 -6.51 -0.95 -7.51
CA LYS A 109 -7.16 -1.39 -6.27
C LYS A 109 -8.43 -0.57 -5.99
N ASP A 110 -9.49 -1.25 -5.56
CA ASP A 110 -10.81 -0.66 -5.24
C ASP A 110 -11.45 0.10 -6.43
N SER A 111 -10.93 -0.07 -7.64
CA SER A 111 -11.47 0.54 -8.85
C SER A 111 -12.62 -0.29 -9.38
N SER A 112 -13.70 0.40 -9.73
CA SER A 112 -14.76 -0.15 -10.53
C SER A 112 -14.45 -0.16 -12.02
N THR A 113 -13.28 0.32 -12.46
CA THR A 113 -12.99 0.53 -13.89
C THR A 113 -11.90 -0.41 -14.37
N LEU A 114 -12.17 -1.11 -15.47
CA LEU A 114 -11.20 -1.90 -16.23
C LEU A 114 -10.79 -1.13 -17.47
N GLU A 115 -9.51 -0.84 -17.61
CA GLU A 115 -8.90 -0.35 -18.84
C GLU A 115 -8.42 -1.55 -19.66
N ILE A 116 -8.83 -1.59 -20.92
CA ILE A 116 -8.38 -2.57 -21.91
C ILE A 116 -7.60 -1.79 -22.96
N ARG A 117 -6.29 -2.02 -23.01
CA ARG A 117 -5.40 -1.42 -24.00
C ARG A 117 -5.17 -2.41 -25.13
N LYS A 118 -5.78 -2.11 -26.27
CA LYS A 118 -5.51 -2.74 -27.57
C LYS A 118 -4.37 -2.00 -28.27
N GLN A 119 -3.97 -2.51 -29.44
CA GLN A 119 -2.90 -1.90 -30.24
C GLN A 119 -3.14 -0.41 -30.54
N ASP A 120 -4.35 -0.04 -30.97
CA ASP A 120 -4.68 1.32 -31.41
C ASP A 120 -5.85 1.95 -30.63
N THR A 121 -6.35 1.28 -29.58
CA THR A 121 -7.57 1.71 -28.88
C THR A 121 -7.51 1.38 -27.40
N ILE A 122 -8.05 2.30 -26.59
CA ILE A 122 -8.24 2.10 -25.16
C ILE A 122 -9.74 2.05 -24.88
N ILE A 123 -10.19 0.98 -24.22
CA ILE A 123 -11.59 0.79 -23.84
C ILE A 123 -11.67 0.83 -22.32
N TYR A 124 -12.64 1.59 -21.80
CA TYR A 124 -12.93 1.66 -20.37
C TYR A 124 -14.25 0.97 -20.09
N ILE A 125 -14.26 0.06 -19.11
CA ILE A 125 -15.47 -0.64 -18.65
C ILE A 125 -15.68 -0.32 -17.18
N ASP A 126 -16.82 0.33 -16.89
CA ASP A 126 -17.24 0.62 -15.52
C ASP A 126 -18.15 -0.47 -14.96
N TYR A 127 -17.78 -0.99 -13.79
CA TYR A 127 -18.51 -1.99 -13.02
C TYR A 127 -19.29 -1.32 -11.88
N LYS A 128 -20.39 -1.92 -11.44
CA LYS A 128 -21.15 -1.40 -10.29
C LYS A 128 -20.45 -1.61 -8.94
N THR A 129 -19.46 -2.48 -8.89
CA THR A 129 -18.73 -2.86 -7.69
C THR A 129 -17.27 -3.07 -8.06
N ASP A 130 -16.40 -3.09 -7.05
CA ASP A 130 -15.00 -3.47 -7.22
C ASP A 130 -14.87 -4.78 -8.03
N ILE A 131 -14.00 -4.74 -9.03
CA ILE A 131 -13.70 -5.83 -9.96
C ILE A 131 -13.08 -7.01 -9.19
N TRP A 132 -12.30 -6.73 -8.15
CA TRP A 132 -11.63 -7.74 -7.32
C TRP A 132 -12.58 -8.47 -6.37
N ALA A 133 -13.63 -7.80 -5.89
CA ALA A 133 -14.63 -8.38 -5.01
C ALA A 133 -15.46 -9.51 -5.65
N ARG A 134 -15.41 -9.63 -6.99
CA ARG A 134 -16.15 -10.64 -7.78
C ARG A 134 -15.32 -11.85 -8.19
N LEU A 135 -14.01 -11.87 -7.94
CA LEU A 135 -13.22 -13.08 -8.13
C LEU A 135 -13.66 -14.12 -7.08
N PRO A 136 -13.80 -15.41 -7.46
CA PRO A 136 -14.21 -16.43 -6.51
C PRO A 136 -13.24 -16.47 -5.33
N ARG A 137 -13.76 -16.22 -4.12
CA ARG A 137 -13.04 -16.18 -2.83
C ARG A 137 -12.36 -17.52 -2.42
N GLY A 138 -12.16 -18.44 -3.36
CA GLY A 138 -11.66 -19.79 -3.14
C GLY A 138 -10.32 -20.10 -3.82
N SER A 139 -9.71 -19.16 -4.56
CA SER A 139 -8.33 -19.36 -5.01
C SER A 139 -7.41 -18.93 -3.88
N ASN A 140 -6.78 -19.92 -3.24
CA ASN A 140 -5.58 -19.68 -2.44
C ASN A 140 -4.52 -19.09 -3.38
N PHE A 141 -4.49 -17.76 -3.47
CA PHE A 141 -3.50 -16.98 -4.23
C PHE A 141 -2.11 -16.99 -3.58
N TYR A 142 -1.94 -17.71 -2.47
CA TYR A 142 -0.67 -17.87 -1.77
C TYR A 142 -0.46 -19.35 -1.45
N LYS A 143 0.34 -20.01 -2.29
CA LYS A 143 1.17 -21.15 -1.89
C LYS A 143 2.48 -21.09 -2.65
#